data_AF-A0A2P4T397-F1
#
_entry.id   AF-A0A2P4T397-F1
#
_cell.length_a   1.000
_cell.length_b   1.000
_cell.length_c   1.000
_cell.angle_alpha   90.00
_cell.angle_beta   90.00
_cell.angle_gamma   90.00
#
_symmetry.space_group_name_H-M   'P 1'
#
loop_
_entity.id
_entity.type
_entity.pdbx_description
1 polymer ?
#
loop_
_entity_poly.entity_id
_entity_poly.type
_entity_poly.pdbx_seq_one_letter_code
_entity_poly.pdbx_strand_id
1 'polypeptide(L)'
;MFLMVCNSSDGFALQVKLLEGPSEVIIPQLKKKYEVDTLDFVFVDHWKDRYAPDTILLQECSLLRKGSVLLADNIIFPGAPEFVKYIRNNPRFQCSTYPSHLEYMKVQDAMEKAVFLG
;
A
#
# COMPACT_ATOMS: atom_id res chain seq x y z
N MET A 1 11.94 2.60 -5.01
CA MET A 1 10.70 1.96 -4.54
C MET A 1 10.13 1.14 -5.70
N PHE A 2 9.63 -0.07 -5.45
CA PHE A 2 8.90 -0.86 -6.44
C PHE A 2 7.40 -0.72 -6.13
N LEU A 3 6.65 -0.02 -7.00
CA LEU A 3 5.19 -0.07 -6.94
C LEU A 3 4.70 -1.14 -7.92
N MET A 4 4.21 -2.26 -7.38
CA MET A 4 3.56 -3.28 -8.17
C MET A 4 2.09 -2.90 -8.35
N VAL A 5 1.73 -2.50 -9.57
CA VAL A 5 0.33 -2.29 -9.96
C VAL A 5 -0.19 -3.59 -10.55
N CYS A 6 -1.14 -4.23 -9.87
CA CYS A 6 -1.88 -5.37 -10.39
C CYS A 6 -3.23 -4.88 -10.90
N ASN A 7 -3.44 -4.91 -12.22
CA ASN A 7 -4.77 -4.80 -12.81
C ASN A 7 -5.16 -6.16 -13.37
N SER A 8 -6.35 -6.65 -13.02
CA SER A 8 -6.94 -7.83 -13.63
C SER A 8 -7.73 -7.40 -14.87
N SER A 9 -7.14 -7.55 -16.05
CA SER A 9 -7.89 -7.59 -17.30
C SER A 9 -7.77 -8.99 -17.91
N ASP A 10 -8.92 -9.51 -18.33
CA ASP A 10 -9.20 -10.87 -18.80
C ASP A 10 -8.05 -11.57 -19.57
N GLY A 11 -7.52 -12.65 -18.99
CA GLY A 11 -6.67 -13.62 -19.71
C GLY A 11 -5.25 -13.81 -19.14
N PHE A 12 -5.14 -14.61 -18.08
CA PHE A 12 -4.02 -15.52 -17.71
C PHE A 12 -2.55 -15.16 -18.03
N ALA A 13 -2.17 -13.88 -18.09
CA ALA A 13 -0.78 -13.44 -18.01
C ALA A 13 -0.66 -12.42 -16.87
N LEU A 14 0.11 -12.77 -15.83
CA LEU A 14 0.55 -11.83 -14.81
C LEU A 14 1.35 -10.72 -15.49
N GLN A 15 0.73 -9.56 -15.72
CA GLN A 15 1.42 -8.40 -16.22
C GLN A 15 1.99 -7.61 -15.04
N VAL A 16 3.31 -7.67 -14.86
CA VAL A 16 4.02 -6.86 -13.88
C VAL A 16 4.71 -5.73 -14.62
N LYS A 17 4.42 -4.48 -14.22
CA LYS A 17 5.12 -3.29 -14.73
C LYS A 17 6.00 -2.72 -13.64
N LEU A 18 7.31 -2.69 -13.90
CA LEU A 18 8.28 -2.07 -13.00
C LEU A 18 8.35 -0.56 -13.26
N LEU A 19 8.07 0.24 -12.23
CA LEU A 19 8.28 1.68 -12.23
C LEU A 19 9.43 2.02 -11.27
N GLU A 20 10.52 2.57 -11.80
CA GLU A 20 11.70 2.93 -11.02
C GLU A 20 11.67 4.41 -10.61
N GLY A 21 11.89 4.66 -9.32
CA GLY A 21 11.95 6.01 -8.74
C GLY A 21 11.39 6.09 -7.31
N PRO A 22 11.38 7.31 -6.72
CA PRO A 22 10.71 7.59 -5.44
C PRO A 22 9.18 7.55 -5.57
N SER A 23 8.47 7.13 -4.52
CA SER A 23 7.00 7.06 -4.50
C SER A 23 6.33 8.37 -4.75
N GLU A 24 6.82 9.39 -4.06
CA GLU A 24 6.34 10.75 -4.12
C GLU A 24 6.37 11.30 -5.56
N VAL A 25 7.27 10.78 -6.39
CA VAL A 25 7.38 11.14 -7.81
C VAL A 25 6.49 10.26 -8.68
N ILE A 26 6.40 8.95 -8.40
CA ILE A 26 5.67 7.99 -9.25
C ILE A 26 4.15 8.07 -9.04
N ILE A 27 3.68 8.14 -7.79
CA ILE A 27 2.25 8.07 -7.45
C ILE A 27 1.42 9.12 -8.22
N PRO A 28 1.83 10.40 -8.29
CA PRO A 28 1.07 11.41 -9.04
C PRO A 28 1.00 11.17 -10.56
N GLN A 29 1.90 10.34 -11.10
CA GLN A 29 1.96 10.02 -12.54
C GLN A 29 1.06 8.84 -12.93
N LEU A 30 0.56 8.05 -11.96
CA LEU A 30 -0.17 6.80 -12.22
C LEU A 30 -1.41 7.01 -13.10
N LYS A 31 -2.24 8.01 -12.80
CA LYS A 31 -3.42 8.30 -13.62
C LYS A 31 -3.08 8.71 -15.05
N LYS A 32 -2.16 9.65 -15.22
CA LYS A 32 -1.91 10.30 -16.53
C LYS A 32 -0.94 9.54 -17.42
N LYS A 33 0.18 9.08 -16.85
CA LYS A 33 1.28 8.46 -17.60
C LYS A 33 1.11 6.96 -17.76
N TYR A 34 0.46 6.33 -16.79
CA TYR A 34 0.31 4.88 -16.73
C TYR A 34 -1.15 4.43 -16.83
N GLU A 35 -2.08 5.37 -17.05
CA GLU A 35 -3.50 5.11 -17.31
C GLU A 35 -4.17 4.26 -16.23
N VAL A 36 -3.70 4.39 -14.99
CA VAL A 36 -4.27 3.72 -13.83
C VAL A 36 -5.42 4.56 -13.30
N ASP A 37 -6.66 4.07 -13.39
CA ASP A 37 -7.77 4.79 -12.79
C ASP A 37 -7.74 4.67 -11.26
N THR A 38 -7.89 3.46 -10.73
CA THR A 38 -7.81 3.19 -9.28
C THR A 38 -7.03 1.90 -9.03
N LEU A 39 -6.58 1.70 -7.80
CA LEU A 39 -5.83 0.54 -7.36
C LEU A 39 -6.73 -0.33 -6.49
N ASP A 40 -6.91 -1.58 -6.90
CA ASP A 40 -7.67 -2.55 -6.10
C ASP A 40 -6.89 -2.99 -4.85
N PHE A 41 -5.57 -3.07 -5.00
CA PHE A 41 -4.66 -3.55 -3.97
C PHE A 41 -3.33 -2.79 -4.02
N VAL A 42 -2.78 -2.47 -2.86
CA VAL A 42 -1.48 -1.81 -2.68
C VAL A 42 -0.68 -2.58 -1.63
N PHE A 43 0.43 -3.16 -2.04
CA PHE A 43 1.41 -3.72 -1.11
C PHE A 43 2.40 -2.64 -0.70
N VAL A 44 2.57 -2.42 0.61
CA VAL A 44 3.42 -1.38 1.16
C VAL A 44 4.60 -2.05 1.88
N ASP A 45 5.74 -2.14 1.19
CA ASP A 45 6.97 -2.71 1.76
C ASP A 45 8.25 -1.96 1.35
N HIS A 46 8.23 -0.64 1.47
CA HIS A 46 9.40 0.20 1.21
C HIS A 46 9.87 0.91 2.51
N TRP A 47 10.49 2.09 2.41
CA TRP A 47 10.88 2.87 3.59
C TRP A 47 9.68 3.18 4.49
N LYS A 48 9.75 2.75 5.76
CA LYS A 48 8.62 2.81 6.70
C LYS A 48 8.12 4.25 6.94
N ASP A 49 9.02 5.23 6.93
CA ASP A 49 8.69 6.65 7.05
C ASP A 49 7.83 7.20 5.90
N ARG A 50 7.75 6.46 4.79
CA ARG A 50 6.96 6.83 3.61
C ARG A 50 5.55 6.21 3.59
N TYR A 51 5.25 5.26 4.47
CA TYR A 51 3.96 4.55 4.45
C TYR A 51 2.77 5.50 4.64
N ALA A 52 2.84 6.36 5.66
CA ALA A 52 1.79 7.35 5.92
C ALA A 52 1.68 8.41 4.79
N PRO A 53 2.75 9.13 4.40
CA PRO A 53 2.63 10.15 3.36
C PRO A 53 2.26 9.57 2.00
N ASP A 54 2.69 8.36 1.64
CA ASP A 54 2.29 7.73 0.38
C ASP A 54 0.83 7.28 0.42
N THR A 55 0.34 6.79 1.57
CA THR A 55 -1.09 6.48 1.75
C THR A 55 -1.96 7.73 1.60
N ILE A 56 -1.50 8.87 2.12
CA ILE A 56 -2.16 10.17 1.93
C ILE A 56 -2.14 10.56 0.45
N LEU A 57 -0.97 10.46 -0.20
CA LEU A 57 -0.80 10.84 -1.60
C LEU A 57 -1.65 9.98 -2.54
N LEU A 58 -1.82 8.68 -2.26
CA LEU A 58 -2.73 7.79 -2.97
C LEU A 58 -4.19 8.26 -2.89
N GLN A 59 -4.63 8.76 -1.72
CA GLN A 59 -5.97 9.34 -1.56
C GLN A 59 -6.10 10.67 -2.31
N GLU A 60 -5.11 11.58 -2.17
CA GLU A 60 -5.12 12.89 -2.84
C GLU A 60 -5.12 12.76 -4.38
N CYS A 61 -4.39 11.78 -4.90
CA CYS A 61 -4.39 11.46 -6.32
C CYS A 61 -5.64 10.70 -6.78
N SER A 62 -6.62 10.45 -5.89
CA SER A 62 -7.85 9.70 -6.18
C SER A 62 -7.58 8.31 -6.78
N LEU A 63 -6.53 7.65 -6.27
CA LEU A 63 -6.13 6.31 -6.71
C LEU A 63 -6.80 5.20 -5.88
N LEU A 64 -7.40 5.53 -4.74
CA LEU A 64 -8.14 4.57 -3.93
C LEU A 64 -9.65 4.69 -4.18
N ARG A 65 -10.28 3.58 -4.53
CA ARG A 65 -11.74 3.40 -4.54
C ARG A 65 -12.22 2.70 -3.28
N LYS A 66 -13.51 2.81 -2.93
CA LYS A 66 -14.10 1.98 -1.88
C LYS A 66 -13.81 0.50 -2.14
N GLY A 67 -13.30 -0.19 -1.13
CA GLY A 67 -12.84 -1.58 -1.20
C GLY A 67 -11.36 -1.75 -1.56
N SER A 68 -10.62 -0.68 -1.89
CA SER A 68 -9.16 -0.78 -2.11
C SER A 68 -8.49 -1.29 -0.85
N VAL A 69 -7.54 -2.19 -0.99
CA VAL A 69 -6.84 -2.79 0.15
C VAL A 69 -5.39 -2.34 0.16
N LEU A 70 -4.96 -1.73 1.26
CA LEU A 70 -3.55 -1.57 1.57
C LEU A 70 -3.13 -2.74 2.48
N LEU A 71 -2.04 -3.41 2.11
CA LEU A 71 -1.39 -4.42 2.96
C LEU A 71 0.04 -3.96 3.22
N ALA A 72 0.31 -3.59 4.47
CA ALA A 72 1.60 -3.06 4.89
C ALA A 72 2.38 -4.07 5.70
N ASP A 73 3.64 -4.30 5.34
CA ASP A 73 4.53 -5.23 6.03
C ASP A 73 5.42 -4.55 7.07
N ASN A 74 5.86 -5.33 8.05
CA ASN A 74 6.72 -4.94 9.16
C ASN A 74 6.20 -3.77 10.00
N ILE A 75 4.90 -3.81 10.33
CA ILE A 75 4.27 -2.79 11.17
C ILE A 75 4.71 -2.87 12.64
N ILE A 76 5.33 -3.96 13.08
CA ILE A 76 5.85 -4.13 14.45
C ILE A 76 7.38 -3.93 14.50
N PHE A 77 8.15 -4.61 13.63
CA PHE A 77 9.61 -4.46 13.60
C PHE A 77 10.15 -4.45 12.17
N PRO A 78 10.81 -3.38 11.68
CA PRO A 78 11.28 -2.20 12.43
C PRO A 78 10.19 -1.25 12.90
N GLY A 79 8.95 -1.40 12.40
CA GLY A 79 7.77 -0.67 12.86
C GLY A 79 7.43 0.52 11.97
N ALA A 80 6.13 0.79 11.85
CA ALA A 80 5.59 1.94 11.11
C ALA A 80 4.51 2.67 11.95
N PRO A 81 4.88 3.24 13.12
CA PRO A 81 3.90 3.74 14.11
C PRO A 81 3.04 4.88 13.56
N GLU A 82 3.62 5.80 12.79
CA GLU A 82 2.87 6.91 12.20
C GLU A 82 1.86 6.44 11.16
N PHE A 83 2.19 5.43 10.38
CA PHE A 83 1.25 4.80 9.45
C PHE A 83 0.10 4.12 10.18
N VAL A 84 0.41 3.26 11.16
CA VAL A 84 -0.61 2.54 11.96
C VAL A 84 -1.53 3.53 12.67
N LYS A 85 -0.96 4.59 13.27
CA LYS A 85 -1.72 5.67 13.90
C LYS A 85 -2.61 6.38 12.88
N TYR A 86 -2.11 6.68 11.69
CA TYR A 86 -2.87 7.35 10.64
C TYR A 86 -4.09 6.52 10.21
N ILE A 87 -3.90 5.26 9.81
CA ILE A 87 -5.01 4.43 9.29
C ILE A 87 -6.02 4.06 10.37
N ARG A 88 -5.60 3.82 11.61
CA ARG A 88 -6.52 3.43 12.70
C ARG A 88 -7.34 4.59 13.24
N ASN A 89 -6.85 5.82 13.13
CA ASN A 89 -7.59 7.02 13.54
C ASN A 89 -8.39 7.66 12.40
N ASN A 90 -8.38 7.07 11.21
CA ASN A 90 -9.09 7.59 10.04
C ASN A 90 -10.32 6.73 9.75
N PRO A 91 -11.55 7.27 9.86
CA PRO A 91 -12.79 6.49 9.67
C PRO A 91 -12.98 5.99 8.24
N ARG A 92 -12.16 6.47 7.29
CA ARG A 92 -12.13 5.98 5.92
C ARG A 92 -11.38 4.65 5.77
N PHE A 93 -10.85 4.07 6.84
CA PHE A 93 -10.19 2.78 6.81
C PHE A 93 -10.77 1.80 7.82
N GLN A 94 -10.99 0.57 7.38
CA GLN A 94 -11.21 -0.57 8.26
C GLN A 94 -9.92 -1.38 8.36
N CYS A 95 -9.34 -1.43 9.56
CA CYS A 95 -8.05 -2.07 9.80
C CYS A 95 -8.19 -3.49 10.37
N SER A 96 -7.27 -4.38 10.03
CA SER A 96 -7.13 -5.71 10.62
C SER A 96 -5.66 -6.10 10.66
N THR A 97 -5.19 -6.57 11.82
CA THR A 97 -3.80 -7.03 12.00
C THR A 97 -3.71 -8.52 11.76
N TYR A 98 -2.67 -8.93 11.03
CA TYR A 98 -2.32 -10.33 10.79
C TYR A 98 -0.96 -10.62 11.41
N PRO A 99 -0.91 -11.25 12.59
CA PRO A 99 0.34 -11.61 13.25
C PRO A 99 1.19 -12.54 12.37
N SER A 100 2.49 -12.30 12.36
CA SER A 100 3.48 -13.08 11.62
C SER A 100 4.80 -13.13 12.40
N HIS A 101 5.84 -13.68 11.75
CA HIS A 101 7.22 -13.57 12.19
C HIS A 101 8.02 -12.86 11.11
N LEU A 102 9.07 -12.14 11.52
CA LEU A 102 10.02 -11.54 10.59
C LEU A 102 10.62 -12.62 9.68
N GLU A 103 10.89 -12.26 8.43
CA GLU A 103 11.55 -13.18 7.51
C GLU A 103 12.87 -13.70 8.12
N TYR A 104 13.07 -15.01 8.03
CA TYR A 104 14.29 -15.71 8.45
C TYR A 104 14.64 -15.61 9.96
N MET A 105 13.80 -15.02 10.80
CA MET A 105 14.01 -14.90 12.26
C MET A 105 12.74 -15.20 13.08
N LYS A 106 12.90 -15.74 14.30
CA LYS A 106 11.79 -15.93 15.25
C LYS A 106 11.43 -14.63 16.01
N VAL A 107 11.48 -13.49 15.32
CA VAL A 107 11.06 -12.20 15.88
C VAL A 107 9.60 -11.99 15.50
N GLN A 108 8.76 -11.63 16.47
CA GLN A 108 7.34 -11.38 16.23
C GLN A 108 7.17 -10.14 15.34
N ASP A 109 6.34 -10.27 14.31
CA ASP A 109 5.97 -9.17 13.44
C ASP A 109 4.48 -9.23 13.10
N ALA A 110 3.99 -8.32 12.27
CA ALA A 110 2.66 -8.40 11.70
C ALA A 110 2.57 -7.66 10.37
N MET A 111 1.58 -8.05 9.58
CA MET A 111 1.06 -7.23 8.49
C MET A 111 -0.21 -6.50 8.95
N GLU A 112 -0.38 -5.25 8.54
CA GLU A 112 -1.64 -4.53 8.73
C GLU A 112 -2.37 -4.46 7.39
N LYS A 113 -3.62 -4.92 7.38
CA LYS A 113 -4.54 -4.74 6.28
C LYS A 113 -5.44 -3.54 6.57
N ALA A 114 -5.49 -2.56 5.67
CA ALA A 114 -6.41 -1.43 5.73
C ALA A 114 -7.30 -1.41 4.49
N VAL A 115 -8.60 -1.63 4.67
CA VAL A 115 -9.61 -1.54 3.59
C VAL A 115 -10.14 -0.11 3.54
N PHE A 116 -9.99 0.57 2.40
CA PHE A 116 -10.49 1.92 2.20
C PHE A 116 -12.02 1.91 2.02
N LEU A 117 -12.72 2.70 2.83
CA LEU A 117 -14.18 2.74 2.92
C LEU A 117 -14.82 3.88 2.08
N GLY A 118 -14.00 4.84 1.60
CA GLY A 118 -14.44 6.07 0.94
C GLY A 118 -14.33 7.27 1.86
#